data_AF-A0A2S9FRA6-F1
#
_entry.id   AF-A0A2S9FRA6-F1
#
_cell.length_a   1.000
_cell.length_b   1.000
_cell.length_c   1.000
_cell.angle_alpha   90.00
_cell.angle_beta   90.00
_cell.angle_gamma   90.00
#
_symmetry.space_group_name_H-M   'P 1'
#
loop_
_entity.id
_entity.type
_entity.pdbx_description
1 polymer ?
#
loop_
_entity_poly.entity_id
_entity_poly.type
_entity_poly.pdbx_seq_one_letter_code
_entity_poly.pdbx_strand_id
1 'polypeptide(L)'
;RDWDFATEFGLPIVEVVRRAGAERQGDESAGGDVSESAYSGDVHPVQEARVDQCAVAAAKQAMTERLTAEGRGRARIEYKLRDWLFARQRYWGEPFP
;
A
#
# COMPACT_ATOMS: atom_id res chain seq x y z
N ARG A 1 -5.67 -4.96 -8.43
CA ARG A 1 -6.80 -4.05 -8.09
C ARG A 1 -6.53 -2.67 -8.62
N ASP A 2 -5.61 -1.92 -8.00
CA ASP A 2 -5.35 -0.52 -8.42
C ASP A 2 -4.69 -0.45 -9.81
N TRP A 3 -3.80 -1.40 -10.12
CA TRP A 3 -3.23 -1.56 -11.46
C TRP A 3 -4.30 -1.86 -12.51
N ASP A 4 -5.14 -2.88 -12.28
CA ASP A 4 -6.23 -3.23 -13.20
C ASP A 4 -7.14 -2.03 -13.48
N PHE A 5 -7.47 -1.26 -12.42
CA PHE A 5 -8.26 -0.05 -12.53
C PHE A 5 -7.54 1.04 -13.34
N ALA A 6 -6.26 1.31 -13.06
CA ALA A 6 -5.50 2.32 -13.78
C ALA A 6 -5.33 1.97 -15.26
N THR A 7 -5.10 0.70 -15.59
CA THR A 7 -4.99 0.20 -16.96
C THR A 7 -6.31 0.36 -17.73
N GLU A 8 -7.44 -0.03 -17.12
CA GLU A 8 -8.77 0.09 -17.74
C GLU A 8 -9.14 1.56 -18.02
N PHE A 9 -8.83 2.47 -17.10
CA PHE A 9 -9.21 3.88 -17.20
C PHE A 9 -8.11 4.78 -17.79
N GLY A 10 -6.99 4.23 -18.24
CA GLY A 10 -5.87 4.99 -18.82
C GLY A 10 -5.24 5.99 -17.85
N LEU A 11 -5.23 5.68 -16.55
CA LEU A 11 -4.61 6.52 -15.52
C LEU A 11 -3.09 6.33 -15.51
N PRO A 12 -2.31 7.36 -15.14
CA PRO A 12 -0.85 7.25 -15.09
C PRO A 12 -0.41 6.27 -14.00
N ILE A 13 0.41 5.29 -14.37
CA ILE A 13 1.02 4.33 -13.46
C ILE A 13 2.48 4.75 -13.24
N VAL A 14 2.82 5.16 -12.00
CA VAL A 14 4.15 5.64 -11.63
C VAL A 14 4.83 4.62 -10.72
N GLU A 15 6.02 4.17 -11.12
CA GLU A 15 6.83 3.27 -10.33
C GLU A 15 7.54 4.03 -9.19
N VAL A 16 7.17 3.72 -7.94
CA VAL A 16 7.73 4.36 -6.73
C VAL A 16 8.65 3.41 -5.94
N VAL A 17 8.69 2.13 -6.31
CA VAL A 17 9.35 1.04 -5.55
C VAL A 17 10.02 0.04 -6.48
N ARG A 18 11.26 -0.37 -6.16
CA ARG A 18 12.03 -1.40 -6.90
C ARG A 18 12.22 -2.66 -6.06
N ARG A 19 12.38 -3.81 -6.71
CA ARG A 19 12.72 -5.07 -6.03
C ARG A 19 14.09 -5.00 -5.34
N ALA A 20 14.19 -5.58 -4.14
CA ALA A 20 15.47 -5.74 -3.45
C ALA A 20 16.47 -6.57 -4.28
N GLY A 21 17.65 -5.99 -4.56
CA GLY A 21 18.73 -6.60 -5.35
C GLY A 21 18.94 -6.01 -6.76
N ALA A 22 18.08 -5.10 -7.21
CA ALA A 22 18.28 -4.40 -8.48
C ALA A 22 19.16 -3.15 -8.29
N GLU A 23 20.46 -3.30 -8.51
CA GLU A 23 21.47 -2.29 -8.17
C GLU A 23 21.60 -1.15 -9.21
N ARG A 24 20.97 -1.24 -10.40
CA ARG A 24 21.12 -0.22 -11.45
C ARG A 24 19.81 0.24 -12.09
N GLN A 25 19.80 1.50 -12.49
CA GLN A 25 18.76 2.09 -13.33
C GLN A 25 18.84 1.46 -14.72
N GLY A 26 17.81 0.72 -15.15
CA GLY A 26 17.77 0.01 -16.43
C GLY A 26 18.23 -1.45 -16.39
N ASP A 27 18.38 -2.05 -15.20
CA ASP A 27 18.51 -3.51 -15.09
C ASP A 27 17.12 -4.14 -15.34
N GLU A 28 17.00 -5.03 -16.32
CA GLU A 28 15.74 -5.75 -16.62
C GLU A 28 15.29 -6.66 -15.45
N SER A 29 16.14 -6.81 -14.42
CA SER A 29 15.81 -7.44 -13.13
C SER A 29 15.20 -6.46 -12.11
N ALA A 30 15.04 -5.18 -12.45
CA ALA A 30 14.56 -4.11 -11.58
C ALA A 30 13.03 -4.02 -11.56
N GLY A 31 12.40 -4.84 -10.70
CA GLY A 31 10.96 -4.77 -10.48
C GLY A 31 10.18 -5.36 -11.65
N GLY A 32 9.04 -6.00 -11.39
CA GLY A 32 8.19 -6.50 -12.47
C GLY A 32 7.80 -5.34 -13.40
N ASP A 33 7.67 -5.64 -14.70
CA ASP A 33 7.22 -4.63 -15.65
C ASP A 33 5.87 -4.07 -15.18
N VAL A 34 5.86 -2.77 -14.89
CA VAL A 34 4.65 -2.04 -14.47
C VAL A 34 3.62 -2.03 -15.60
N SER A 35 4.05 -2.32 -16.85
CA SER A 35 3.17 -2.55 -17.99
C SER A 35 2.46 -3.92 -17.96
N GLU A 36 2.97 -4.89 -17.19
CA GLU A 36 2.40 -6.24 -17.10
C GLU A 36 1.61 -6.48 -15.81
N SER A 37 2.12 -6.03 -14.65
CA SER A 37 1.43 -6.24 -13.37
C SER A 37 1.95 -5.36 -12.22
N ALA A 38 1.14 -5.22 -11.16
CA ALA A 38 1.58 -4.60 -9.91
C ALA A 38 2.46 -5.54 -9.07
N TYR A 39 3.63 -5.05 -8.67
CA TYR A 39 4.53 -5.76 -7.77
C TYR A 39 4.15 -5.54 -6.30
N SER A 40 3.94 -6.62 -5.54
CA SER A 40 3.54 -6.59 -4.11
C SER A 40 4.56 -7.26 -3.17
N GLY A 41 5.74 -7.63 -3.67
CA GLY A 41 6.80 -8.28 -2.89
C GLY A 41 7.67 -7.30 -2.11
N ASP A 42 8.81 -7.78 -1.61
CA ASP A 42 9.79 -6.95 -0.93
C ASP A 42 10.42 -5.94 -1.89
N VAL A 43 10.38 -4.68 -1.49
CA VAL A 43 10.83 -3.54 -2.30
C VAL A 43 11.72 -2.57 -1.52
N HIS A 44 12.37 -1.68 -2.25
CA HIS A 44 12.97 -0.44 -1.76
C HIS A 44 12.36 0.76 -2.49
N PRO A 45 12.11 1.88 -1.80
CA PRO A 45 11.62 3.11 -2.43
C PRO A 45 12.70 3.77 -3.28
N VAL A 46 12.32 4.44 -4.37
CA VAL A 46 13.24 4.89 -5.44
C VAL A 46 13.15 6.39 -5.77
N GLN A 47 12.16 7.09 -5.22
CA GLN A 47 11.74 8.38 -5.75
C GLN A 47 11.88 9.57 -4.79
N GLU A 48 12.42 9.38 -3.58
CA GLU A 48 12.64 10.49 -2.64
C GLU A 48 14.00 10.36 -1.94
N ALA A 49 14.88 11.35 -2.17
CA ALA A 49 16.28 11.42 -1.70
C ALA A 49 16.52 11.17 -0.19
N ARG A 50 15.48 11.27 0.66
CA ARG A 50 15.55 11.00 2.09
C ARG A 50 15.19 9.54 2.47
N VAL A 51 14.58 8.81 1.54
CA VAL A 51 13.98 7.49 1.74
C VAL A 51 14.65 6.43 0.86
N ASP A 52 15.35 6.84 -0.21
CA ASP A 52 15.95 6.00 -1.27
C ASP A 52 16.87 4.85 -0.82
N GLN A 53 17.22 4.76 0.47
CA GLN A 53 18.10 3.71 1.02
C GLN A 53 17.48 2.97 2.21
N CYS A 54 16.26 3.29 2.60
CA CYS A 54 15.61 2.66 3.73
C CYS A 54 14.82 1.42 3.30
N ALA A 55 14.85 0.37 4.13
CA ALA A 55 13.86 -0.70 4.04
C ALA A 55 12.45 -0.10 4.16
N VAL A 56 11.45 -0.72 3.52
CA VAL A 56 10.06 -0.22 3.46
C VAL A 56 9.49 0.14 4.83
N ALA A 57 9.85 -0.60 5.88
CA ALA A 57 9.43 -0.30 7.25
C ALA A 57 9.95 1.07 7.74
N ALA A 58 11.23 1.35 7.55
CA ALA A 58 11.83 2.64 7.91
C ALA A 58 11.29 3.78 7.02
N ALA A 59 11.03 3.50 5.74
CA ALA A 59 10.40 4.45 4.83
C ALA A 59 8.99 4.87 5.29
N LYS A 60 8.17 3.90 5.70
CA LYS A 60 6.82 4.16 6.24
C LYS A 60 6.88 5.01 7.51
N GLN A 61 7.83 4.72 8.40
CA GLN A 61 8.00 5.50 9.62
C GLN A 61 8.40 6.95 9.32
N ALA A 62 9.43 7.16 8.50
CA ALA A 62 9.90 8.51 8.13
C ALA A 62 8.80 9.34 7.44
N MET A 63 8.02 8.72 6.56
CA MET A 63 6.88 9.38 5.91
C MET A 63 5.77 9.73 6.89
N THR A 64 5.47 8.86 7.84
CA THR A 64 4.46 9.11 8.88
C THR A 64 4.88 10.29 9.77
N GLU A 65 6.15 10.35 10.17
CA GLU A 65 6.71 11.45 10.95
C GLU A 65 6.63 12.78 10.18
N ARG A 66 6.99 12.79 8.88
CA ARG A 66 6.88 13.97 8.02
C ARG A 66 5.43 14.47 7.91
N LEU A 67 4.50 13.57 7.57
CA LEU A 67 3.09 13.93 7.42
C LEU A 67 2.48 14.45 8.73
N THR A 68 2.93 13.92 9.87
CA THR A 68 2.52 14.39 11.19
C THR A 68 3.09 15.79 11.48
N ALA A 69 4.36 16.03 11.18
CA ALA A 69 4.99 17.34 11.36
C ALA A 69 4.38 18.43 10.47
N GLU A 70 3.96 18.09 9.25
CA GLU A 70 3.26 19.00 8.33
C GLU A 70 1.77 19.20 8.69
N GLY A 71 1.24 18.48 9.68
CA GLY A 71 -0.19 18.52 10.02
C GLY A 71 -1.11 17.91 8.94
N ARG A 72 -0.56 17.10 8.02
CA ARG A 72 -1.26 16.50 6.88
C ARG A 72 -1.62 15.03 7.08
N GLY A 73 -1.27 14.45 8.24
CA GLY A 73 -1.59 13.07 8.57
C GLY A 73 -1.27 12.70 10.01
N ARG A 74 -1.65 11.48 10.38
CA ARG A 74 -1.29 10.85 11.66
C ARG A 74 -1.25 9.34 11.50
N ALA A 75 -0.47 8.66 12.34
CA ALA A 75 -0.50 7.20 12.41
C ALA A 75 -1.90 6.70 12.84
N ARG A 76 -2.35 5.60 12.24
CA ARG A 76 -3.59 4.90 12.61
C ARG A 76 -3.35 3.41 12.57
N ILE A 77 -3.88 2.69 13.56
CA ILE A 77 -3.94 1.24 13.57
C ILE A 77 -5.31 0.82 13.05
N GLU A 78 -5.33 -0.07 12.07
CA GLU A 78 -6.56 -0.63 11.49
C GLU A 78 -6.54 -2.15 11.58
N TYR A 79 -7.71 -2.73 11.86
CA TYR A 79 -7.88 -4.17 11.95
C TYR A 79 -8.79 -4.63 10.81
N LYS A 80 -8.52 -5.82 10.27
CA LYS A 80 -9.44 -6.49 9.34
C LYS A 80 -10.68 -7.07 10.05
N LEU A 81 -10.66 -7.10 11.39
CA LEU A 81 -11.78 -7.51 12.22
C LEU A 81 -12.98 -6.59 11.96
N ARG A 82 -14.16 -7.19 11.83
CA ARG A 82 -15.43 -6.48 11.69
C ARG A 82 -16.28 -6.73 12.92
N ASP A 83 -17.14 -5.78 13.21
CA ASP A 83 -18.11 -5.94 14.27
C ASP A 83 -18.99 -7.16 14.01
N TRP A 84 -19.30 -7.85 15.10
CA TRP A 84 -20.14 -9.02 15.02
C TRP A 84 -21.60 -8.60 14.89
N LEU A 85 -22.10 -8.64 13.66
CA LEU A 85 -23.53 -8.46 13.41
C LEU A 85 -24.28 -9.72 13.85
N PHE A 86 -24.89 -9.69 15.03
CA PHE A 86 -25.73 -10.79 15.55
C PHE A 86 -27.20 -10.66 15.16
N ALA A 87 -27.67 -9.43 14.91
CA ALA A 87 -29.07 -9.18 14.55
C ALA A 87 -29.47 -9.87 13.24
N ARG A 88 -30.65 -10.49 13.24
CA ARG A 88 -31.23 -11.17 12.08
C ARG A 88 -32.69 -10.77 11.92
N GLN A 89 -33.08 -10.47 10.69
CA GLN A 89 -34.48 -10.26 10.31
C GLN A 89 -35.15 -11.62 10.10
N ARG A 90 -35.41 -12.34 11.20
CA ARG A 90 -36.07 -13.66 11.17
C ARG A 90 -37.15 -13.73 12.23
N TYR A 91 -38.27 -14.38 11.89
CA TYR A 91 -39.38 -14.62 12.81
C TYR A 91 -38.98 -15.59 13.94
N TRP A 92 -38.22 -16.64 13.62
CA TRP A 92 -37.75 -17.61 14.61
C TRP A 92 -36.31 -17.30 15.03
N GLY A 93 -36.19 -16.57 16.14
CA GLY A 93 -34.95 -16.20 16.79
C GLY A 93 -35.23 -15.69 18.20
N GLU A 94 -34.21 -15.58 19.03
CA GLU A 94 -34.35 -14.99 20.35
C GLU A 94 -34.70 -13.49 20.22
N PRO A 95 -35.74 -12.99 20.91
CA PRO A 95 -36.05 -11.58 20.91
C PRO A 95 -34.89 -10.79 21.53
N PHE A 96 -34.49 -9.70 20.88
CA PHE A 96 -33.62 -8.72 21.52
C PHE A 96 -34.36 -8.11 22.72
N PRO A 97 -33.76 -8.07 23.91
CA PRO A 97 -34.37 -7.47 25.10
C PRO A 97 -34.81 -6.03 24.89
#